data_AF-A0A450VV67-F1
#
_entry.id   AF-A0A450VV67-F1
#
_cell.length_a   1.000
_cell.length_b   1.000
_cell.length_c   1.000
_cell.angle_alpha   90.00
_cell.angle_beta   90.00
_cell.angle_gamma   90.00
#
_symmetry.space_group_name_H-M   'P 1'
#
loop_
_entity.id
_entity.type
_entity.pdbx_description
1 polymer ?
#
loop_
_entity_poly.entity_id
_entity_poly.type
_entity_poly.pdbx_seq_one_letter_code
_entity_poly.pdbx_strand_id
1 'polypeptide(L)'
;SVTYRNGSEDPTEGERAIGFTVTDGNSDDLGDGALSATATRTVEVSGVNDAPEVSVTESVLTYIEGTGALAIDPGLALSDIDDEYMTGATVEITGGFESAEDELAFTEVGAITGDYDAARGILTL
;
A
#
# COMPACT_ATOMS: atom_id res chain seq x y z
N SER A 1 -0.85 12.60 -32.97
CA SER A 1 -0.52 11.28 -32.38
C SER A 1 -1.58 10.92 -31.36
N VAL A 2 -1.73 9.65 -31.01
CA VAL A 2 -2.58 9.17 -29.90
C VAL A 2 -1.66 8.68 -28.78
N THR A 3 -1.97 9.03 -27.53
CA THR A 3 -1.14 8.70 -26.35
C THR A 3 -2.00 8.04 -25.27
N TYR A 4 -1.41 7.09 -24.55
CA TYR A 4 -2.01 6.43 -23.38
C TYR A 4 -1.34 6.92 -22.10
N ARG A 5 -2.11 7.06 -21.02
CA ARG A 5 -1.62 7.35 -19.67
C ARG A 5 -2.46 6.59 -18.65
N ASN A 6 -1.82 5.89 -17.73
CA ASN A 6 -2.37 5.51 -16.42
C ASN A 6 -1.77 6.46 -15.37
N GLY A 7 -2.54 6.86 -14.38
CA GLY A 7 -2.11 7.76 -13.31
C GLY A 7 -2.41 7.24 -11.90
N SER A 8 -2.75 5.95 -11.78
CA SER A 8 -2.85 5.24 -10.50
C SER A 8 -1.46 4.81 -10.05
N GLU A 9 -1.20 4.87 -8.75
CA GLU A 9 -0.02 4.26 -8.13
C GLU A 9 -0.25 2.75 -7.89
N ASP A 10 -1.49 2.34 -7.59
CA ASP A 10 -1.95 0.94 -7.66
C ASP A 10 -2.82 0.73 -8.93
N PRO A 11 -2.22 0.44 -10.10
CA PRO A 11 -2.99 0.19 -11.32
C PRO A 11 -3.49 -1.26 -11.37
N THR A 12 -4.75 -1.45 -11.77
CA THR A 12 -5.19 -2.79 -12.20
C THR A 12 -4.31 -3.29 -13.35
N GLU A 13 -3.56 -4.35 -13.11
CA GLU A 13 -2.64 -4.90 -14.09
C GLU A 13 -3.35 -5.50 -15.32
N GLY A 14 -2.58 -5.72 -16.37
CA GLY A 14 -3.00 -6.44 -17.56
C GLY A 14 -3.17 -5.55 -18.80
N GLU A 15 -3.63 -6.18 -19.87
CA GLU A 15 -3.67 -5.55 -21.18
C GLU A 15 -4.81 -4.52 -21.32
N ARG A 16 -4.54 -3.47 -22.09
CA ARG A 16 -5.51 -2.49 -22.58
C ARG A 16 -5.50 -2.50 -24.09
N ALA A 17 -6.61 -2.90 -24.71
CA ALA A 17 -6.77 -2.89 -26.16
C ALA A 17 -7.29 -1.52 -26.63
N ILE A 18 -6.51 -0.84 -27.46
CA ILE A 18 -6.87 0.43 -28.10
C ILE A 18 -7.31 0.15 -29.54
N GLY A 19 -8.59 0.40 -29.83
CA GLY A 19 -9.18 0.21 -31.15
C GLY A 19 -9.18 1.48 -31.99
N PHE A 20 -8.85 1.34 -33.27
CA PHE A 20 -8.87 2.41 -34.26
C PHE A 20 -9.79 2.01 -35.41
N THR A 21 -10.76 2.87 -35.71
CA THR A 21 -11.55 2.82 -36.94
C THR A 21 -11.45 4.17 -37.64
N VAL A 22 -11.50 4.15 -38.96
CA VAL A 22 -11.56 5.36 -39.78
C VAL A 22 -12.78 5.27 -40.69
N THR A 23 -13.42 6.41 -40.97
CA THR A 23 -14.40 6.53 -42.03
C THR A 23 -13.90 7.55 -43.03
N ASP A 24 -14.12 7.31 -44.32
CA ASP A 24 -13.81 8.28 -45.36
C ASP A 24 -14.84 9.42 -45.46
N GLY A 25 -15.93 9.31 -44.69
CA GLY A 25 -16.97 10.33 -44.58
C GLY A 25 -17.66 10.67 -45.89
N ASN A 26 -17.49 9.84 -46.94
CA ASN A 26 -17.99 10.00 -48.30
C ASN A 26 -18.33 11.45 -48.68
N SER A 27 -17.32 12.22 -49.06
CA SER A 27 -17.39 13.68 -49.27
C SER A 27 -18.24 14.13 -50.47
N ASP A 28 -18.96 13.20 -51.11
CA ASP A 28 -19.83 13.41 -52.27
C ASP A 28 -21.34 13.25 -51.99
N ASP A 29 -21.76 13.08 -50.72
CA ASP A 29 -23.16 12.97 -50.27
C ASP A 29 -23.97 11.79 -50.89
N LEU A 30 -23.30 10.78 -51.47
CA LEU A 30 -23.97 9.64 -52.13
C LEU A 30 -24.24 8.40 -51.25
N GLY A 31 -24.15 8.52 -49.91
CA GLY A 31 -24.50 7.45 -48.97
C GLY A 31 -23.80 7.59 -47.62
N ASP A 32 -24.14 6.72 -46.66
CA ASP A 32 -23.47 6.66 -45.36
C ASP A 32 -22.02 6.17 -45.57
N GLY A 33 -21.02 7.01 -45.30
CA GLY A 33 -19.60 6.69 -45.56
C GLY A 33 -19.11 5.39 -44.91
N ALA A 34 -18.20 4.69 -45.59
CA ALA A 34 -17.75 3.37 -45.14
C ALA A 34 -16.80 3.48 -43.95
N LEU A 35 -16.97 2.60 -42.95
CA LEU A 35 -15.99 2.41 -41.86
C LEU A 35 -14.96 1.35 -42.25
N SER A 36 -13.72 1.54 -41.79
CA SER A 36 -12.70 0.50 -41.81
C SER A 36 -13.03 -0.62 -40.82
N ALA A 37 -12.41 -1.79 -41.02
CA ALA A 37 -12.27 -2.75 -39.92
C ALA A 37 -11.50 -2.11 -38.75
N THR A 38 -11.76 -2.56 -37.53
CA THR A 38 -11.03 -2.10 -36.35
C THR A 38 -9.61 -2.65 -36.35
N ALA A 39 -8.62 -1.77 -36.34
CA ALA A 39 -7.24 -2.13 -36.01
C ALA A 39 -7.03 -1.98 -34.50
N THR A 40 -6.35 -2.93 -33.86
CA THR A 40 -6.12 -2.89 -32.41
C THR A 40 -4.64 -2.78 -32.07
N ARG A 41 -4.33 -2.06 -30.99
CA ARG A 41 -3.02 -2.04 -30.36
C ARG A 41 -3.19 -2.33 -28.87
N THR A 42 -2.42 -3.25 -28.33
CA THR A 42 -2.40 -3.51 -26.89
C THR A 42 -1.36 -2.63 -26.19
N VAL A 43 -1.68 -2.24 -24.95
CA VAL A 43 -0.78 -1.66 -23.97
C VAL A 43 -0.81 -2.56 -22.74
N GLU A 44 0.34 -3.04 -22.29
CA GLU A 44 0.45 -3.78 -21.05
C GLU A 44 0.62 -2.80 -19.88
N VAL A 45 -0.18 -2.98 -18.82
CA VAL A 45 -0.08 -2.22 -17.58
C VAL A 45 0.45 -3.16 -16.50
N SER A 46 1.56 -2.77 -15.88
CA SER A 46 2.15 -3.44 -14.71
C SER A 46 2.16 -2.47 -13.54
N GLY A 47 1.83 -2.96 -12.35
CA GLY A 47 2.03 -2.24 -11.10
C GLY A 47 3.47 -2.35 -10.61
N VAL A 48 3.80 -1.55 -9.61
CA VAL A 48 5.03 -1.68 -8.82
C VAL A 48 4.59 -1.62 -7.37
N ASN A 49 5.01 -2.60 -6.57
CA ASN A 49 4.70 -2.63 -5.16
C ASN A 49 5.44 -1.51 -4.42
N ASP A 50 4.69 -0.66 -3.74
CA ASP A 50 5.15 0.36 -2.82
C ASP A 50 5.29 -0.22 -1.40
N ALA A 51 6.07 0.44 -0.57
CA ALA A 51 6.28 -0.01 0.81
C ALA A 51 5.23 0.59 1.75
N PRO A 52 4.87 -0.11 2.83
CA PRO A 52 3.97 0.44 3.83
C PRO A 52 4.61 1.62 4.56
N GLU A 53 3.81 2.62 4.85
CA GLU A 53 4.17 3.81 5.61
C GLU A 53 3.70 3.69 7.07
N VAL A 54 4.54 4.18 7.99
CA VAL A 54 4.23 4.27 9.42
C VAL A 54 4.23 5.74 9.81
N SER A 55 3.12 6.20 10.38
CA SER A 55 3.01 7.53 10.97
C SER A 55 2.87 7.42 12.49
N VAL A 56 3.72 8.12 13.21
CA VAL A 56 3.72 8.18 14.68
C VAL A 56 3.33 9.57 15.18
N THR A 57 2.86 9.66 16.41
CA THR A 57 2.69 10.95 17.10
C THR A 57 4.00 11.38 17.75
N GLU A 58 4.45 12.60 17.47
CA GLU A 58 5.68 13.15 18.04
C GLU A 58 5.44 13.71 19.46
N SER A 59 5.04 12.85 20.39
CA SER A 59 4.89 13.23 21.80
C SER A 59 5.65 12.29 22.72
N VAL A 60 6.31 12.87 23.73
CA VAL A 60 7.02 12.08 24.75
C VAL A 60 5.98 11.40 25.64
N LEU A 61 5.96 10.07 25.63
CA LEU A 61 5.25 9.30 26.64
C LEU A 61 6.04 9.33 27.95
N THR A 62 5.44 9.88 29.01
CA THR A 62 6.02 9.83 30.35
C THR A 62 5.55 8.58 31.06
N TYR A 63 6.49 7.74 31.50
CA TYR A 63 6.22 6.58 32.34
C TYR A 63 6.59 6.87 33.80
N ILE A 64 5.71 6.49 34.73
CA ILE A 64 5.99 6.53 36.18
C ILE A 64 5.95 5.09 36.67
N GLU A 65 7.01 4.68 37.38
CA GLU A 65 7.11 3.34 37.98
C GLU A 65 5.81 2.92 38.68
N GLY A 66 5.33 1.72 38.37
CA GLY A 66 4.12 1.15 38.97
C GLY A 66 2.79 1.58 38.34
N THR A 67 2.81 2.42 37.30
CA THR A 67 1.57 2.85 36.59
C THR A 67 0.94 1.74 35.73
N GLY A 68 1.64 0.61 35.56
CA GLY A 68 1.21 -0.49 34.69
C GLY A 68 1.52 -0.20 33.22
N ALA A 69 1.04 -1.04 32.30
CA ALA A 69 1.29 -0.87 30.87
C ALA A 69 0.56 0.36 30.31
N LEU A 70 1.27 1.15 29.50
CA LEU A 70 0.73 2.30 28.78
C LEU A 70 0.92 2.07 27.28
N ALA A 71 -0.03 2.52 26.47
CA ALA A 71 0.12 2.49 25.01
C ALA A 71 1.25 3.45 24.60
N ILE A 72 2.22 2.94 23.83
CA ILE A 72 3.42 3.68 23.40
C ILE A 72 3.03 4.88 22.54
N ASP A 73 2.17 4.65 21.55
CA ASP A 73 1.65 5.67 20.67
C ASP A 73 0.19 5.36 20.28
N PRO A 74 -0.80 5.93 20.99
CA PRO A 74 -2.21 5.74 20.68
C PRO A 74 -2.65 6.27 19.31
N GLY A 75 -1.83 7.11 18.67
CA GLY A 75 -2.12 7.71 17.36
C GLY A 75 -1.30 7.12 16.22
N LEU A 76 -0.55 6.04 16.47
CA LEU A 76 0.17 5.33 15.41
C LEU A 76 -0.79 4.86 14.33
N ALA A 77 -0.45 5.14 13.07
CA ALA A 77 -1.21 4.73 11.91
C ALA A 77 -0.29 4.04 10.89
N LEU A 78 -0.85 3.04 10.21
CA LEU A 78 -0.22 2.33 9.11
C LEU A 78 -1.04 2.57 7.84
N SER A 79 -0.37 2.73 6.71
CA SER A 79 -1.00 2.81 5.40
C SER A 79 -0.12 2.17 4.35
N ASP A 80 -0.75 1.57 3.36
CA ASP A 80 -0.09 1.08 2.16
C ASP A 80 -1.03 1.40 0.98
N ILE A 81 -0.44 1.77 -0.16
CA ILE A 81 -1.21 2.21 -1.32
C ILE A 81 -1.72 1.03 -2.15
N ASP A 82 -1.04 -0.11 -2.07
CA ASP A 82 -1.36 -1.33 -2.80
C ASP A 82 -2.18 -2.31 -1.94
N ASP A 83 -2.00 -2.28 -0.61
CA ASP A 83 -2.59 -3.26 0.31
C ASP A 83 -3.45 -2.63 1.42
N GLU A 84 -4.67 -3.16 1.60
CA GLU A 84 -5.55 -2.75 2.71
C GLU A 84 -5.12 -3.36 4.05
N TYR A 85 -4.48 -4.53 4.05
CA TYR A 85 -4.21 -5.32 5.25
C TYR A 85 -2.72 -5.61 5.42
N MET A 86 -2.19 -5.21 6.58
CA MET A 86 -0.83 -5.55 6.98
C MET A 86 -0.76 -6.98 7.47
N THR A 87 0.34 -7.67 7.17
CA THR A 87 0.51 -9.10 7.50
C THR A 87 1.41 -9.36 8.70
N GLY A 88 2.22 -8.38 9.12
CA GLY A 88 3.11 -8.48 10.27
C GLY A 88 3.91 -7.22 10.49
N ALA A 89 4.69 -7.18 11.58
CA ALA A 89 5.57 -6.06 11.89
C ALA A 89 6.69 -6.48 12.85
N THR A 90 7.67 -5.59 13.04
CA THR A 90 8.66 -5.72 14.11
C THR A 90 8.76 -4.40 14.85
N VAL A 91 8.70 -4.46 16.18
CA VAL A 91 8.84 -3.30 17.08
C VAL A 91 10.03 -3.56 17.98
N GLU A 92 10.95 -2.60 18.09
CA GLU A 92 12.20 -2.77 18.85
C GLU A 92 12.45 -1.58 19.78
N ILE A 93 12.86 -1.86 21.01
CA ILE A 93 13.45 -0.86 21.91
C ILE A 93 14.91 -0.65 21.48
N THR A 94 15.14 0.30 20.58
CA THR A 94 16.45 0.51 19.94
C THR A 94 17.49 1.19 20.84
N GLY A 95 17.09 1.73 21.99
CA GLY A 95 17.99 2.41 22.92
C GLY A 95 17.45 2.46 24.34
N GLY A 96 18.35 2.33 25.32
CA GLY A 96 18.00 2.34 26.73
C GLY A 96 17.25 1.08 27.21
N PHE A 97 17.24 0.02 26.40
CA PHE A 97 16.61 -1.26 26.76
C PHE A 97 17.31 -1.92 27.96
N GLU A 98 16.53 -2.24 28.99
CA GLU A 98 16.96 -3.00 30.16
C GLU A 98 16.19 -4.33 30.23
N SER A 99 16.85 -5.43 29.86
CA SER A 99 16.20 -6.75 29.65
C SER A 99 15.52 -7.37 30.88
N ALA A 100 15.81 -6.85 32.07
CA ALA A 100 15.17 -7.31 33.31
C ALA A 100 13.94 -6.48 33.70
N GLU A 101 13.69 -5.37 33.00
CA GLU A 101 12.74 -4.32 33.40
C GLU A 101 11.75 -3.98 32.28
N ASP A 102 12.21 -4.00 31.03
CA ASP A 102 11.42 -3.58 29.87
C ASP A 102 10.71 -4.75 29.18
N GLU A 103 9.48 -4.49 28.74
CA GLU A 103 8.66 -5.44 28.00
C GLU A 103 7.85 -4.69 26.93
N LEU A 104 7.78 -5.25 25.71
CA LEU A 104 6.80 -4.85 24.70
C LEU A 104 5.69 -5.89 24.65
N ALA A 105 4.45 -5.45 24.77
CA ALA A 105 3.27 -6.30 24.73
C ALA A 105 2.36 -5.93 23.56
N PHE A 106 1.72 -6.94 22.96
CA PHE A 106 0.74 -6.77 21.90
C PHE A 106 -0.53 -7.55 22.21
N THR A 107 -1.68 -6.95 21.91
CA THR A 107 -2.95 -7.66 21.92
C THR A 107 -3.17 -8.21 20.53
N GLU A 108 -3.27 -9.53 20.42
CA GLU A 108 -3.48 -10.20 19.13
C GLU A 108 -4.71 -9.65 18.40
N VAL A 109 -4.57 -9.43 17.09
CA VAL A 109 -5.63 -8.93 16.23
C VAL A 109 -5.72 -9.81 14.99
N GLY A 110 -6.88 -10.46 14.81
CA GLY A 110 -7.09 -11.34 13.66
C GLY A 110 -6.10 -12.50 13.65
N ALA A 111 -5.24 -12.54 12.63
CA ALA A 111 -4.21 -13.57 12.47
C ALA A 111 -2.81 -13.13 12.95
N ILE A 112 -2.65 -11.89 13.41
CA ILE A 112 -1.38 -11.32 13.86
C ILE A 112 -1.18 -11.67 15.34
N THR A 113 -0.04 -12.28 15.67
CA THR A 113 0.30 -12.76 17.01
C THR A 113 1.64 -12.19 17.46
N GLY A 114 1.78 -11.82 18.73
CA GLY A 114 3.03 -11.25 19.24
C GLY A 114 4.00 -12.29 19.81
N ASP A 115 5.27 -12.21 19.44
CA ASP A 115 6.39 -12.93 20.06
C ASP A 115 7.47 -11.94 20.51
N TYR A 116 7.70 -11.83 21.83
CA TYR A 116 8.65 -10.89 22.41
C TYR A 116 9.96 -11.57 22.81
N ASP A 117 11.06 -11.15 22.20
CA ASP A 117 12.42 -11.48 22.61
C ASP A 117 12.88 -10.56 23.74
N ALA A 118 12.61 -10.97 24.98
CA ALA A 118 13.01 -10.25 26.20
C ALA A 118 14.53 -10.11 26.37
N ALA A 119 15.36 -10.80 25.58
CA ALA A 119 16.81 -10.59 25.62
C ALA A 119 17.26 -9.46 24.67
N ARG A 120 16.45 -9.10 23.68
CA ARG A 120 16.78 -8.09 22.66
C ARG A 120 15.85 -6.90 22.63
N GLY A 121 14.71 -6.95 23.31
CA GLY A 121 13.72 -5.88 23.26
C GLY A 121 12.97 -5.83 21.94
N ILE A 122 12.84 -6.96 21.24
CA ILE A 122 12.22 -7.07 19.91
C ILE A 122 10.90 -7.82 20.02
N LEU A 123 9.82 -7.22 19.53
CA LEU A 123 8.50 -7.83 19.37
C LEU A 123 8.23 -8.09 17.89
N THR A 124 8.05 -9.35 17.51
CA THR A 124 7.61 -9.75 16.16
C THR A 124 6.11 -10.01 16.17
N LEU A 125 5.40 -9.46 15.18
CA LEU A 125 3.94 -9.54 15.01
C LEU A 125 3.57 -10.31 13.74
#